data_AF-A0A8B8DMR7-F1
#
_entry.id   AF-A0A8B8DMR7-F1
#
_cell.length_a   1.000
_cell.length_b   1.000
_cell.length_c   1.000
_cell.angle_alpha   90.00
_cell.angle_beta   90.00
_cell.angle_gamma   90.00
#
_symmetry.space_group_name_H-M   'P 1'
#
loop_
_entity.id
_entity.type
_entity.pdbx_description
1 polymer ?
#
loop_
_entity_poly.entity_id
_entity_poly.type
_entity_poly.pdbx_seq_one_letter_code
_entity_poly.pdbx_strand_id
1 'polypeptide(L)'
;MAGNTVEQYRAAIGLFYGTVRTAKYSFFSFYLFNILHEFLQYFANSGTLLIRYCRQYILQVNYFMQVIFLLLLMSGNVETNPGPHAQTMYTIDIFHLNIRSIRNKIDALISLVSDFDILCFTETHLDDNILNYDLSFDGFDTIFRKDRNCFGGGVLVYVSNSLNVIRRADLEQQNIECIWIEIRDPTCNILLCCTYRPPNSDNSFWKYLSWSIDKASDKSNKIIIIGDLNVDFLNIPRSHPVNDILTGQLLENTIYEPTRVTQNTSTLIDPILVTNEVSVFDSGTLVVDPNISDHKCTYISIKTSVSYNKAYERKVWQYKNADFDKLNLLIKNTDWNTVILSAENIDQAVLNFSNTFLTHIRECIPEKVIIIRPKDKPW
;
A
#
# COMPACT_ATOMS: atom_id res chain seq x y z
N MET A 1 15.68 -11.92 -6.76
CA MET A 1 16.75 -10.92 -6.64
C MET A 1 16.36 -9.95 -5.53
N ALA A 2 16.85 -10.14 -4.31
CA ALA A 2 16.55 -9.24 -3.19
C ALA A 2 17.70 -8.27 -3.01
N GLY A 3 17.65 -7.15 -3.75
CA GLY A 3 18.51 -6.01 -3.49
C GLY A 3 17.91 -5.20 -2.37
N ASN A 4 18.59 -5.10 -1.23
CA ASN A 4 18.33 -4.01 -0.29
C ASN A 4 18.53 -2.71 -1.08
N THR A 5 17.45 -2.02 -1.43
CA THR A 5 17.53 -0.78 -2.18
C THR A 5 18.13 0.31 -1.29
N VAL A 6 18.78 1.30 -1.90
CA VAL A 6 19.40 2.42 -1.19
C VAL A 6 18.38 3.17 -0.31
N GLU A 7 17.09 3.11 -0.65
CA GLU A 7 16.01 3.66 0.19
C GLU A 7 15.92 2.99 1.57
N GLN A 8 16.14 1.68 1.68
CA GLN A 8 16.03 0.96 2.96
C GLN A 8 17.17 1.29 3.93
N TYR A 9 18.34 1.66 3.42
CA TYR A 9 19.49 2.09 4.23
C TYR A 9 19.31 3.53 4.75
N ARG A 10 18.61 4.38 4.00
CA ARG A 10 18.34 5.80 4.32
C ARG A 10 17.37 5.98 5.51
N ALA A 11 16.44 5.05 5.71
CA ALA A 11 15.45 5.11 6.81
C ALA A 11 16.07 4.95 8.21
N ALA A 12 17.18 4.21 8.35
CA ALA A 12 17.77 3.86 9.64
C ALA A 12 18.49 5.02 10.35
N ILE A 13 19.00 6.01 9.61
CA ILE A 13 19.80 7.11 10.17
C ILE A 13 18.93 8.28 10.67
N GLY A 14 17.75 8.49 10.08
CA GLY A 14 16.87 9.64 10.40
C GLY A 14 16.23 9.60 11.80
N LEU A 15 16.12 8.44 12.44
CA LEU A 15 15.42 8.28 13.72
C LEU A 15 16.25 8.67 14.96
N PHE A 16 17.55 8.94 14.80
CA PHE A 16 18.45 9.32 15.91
C PHE A 16 18.19 10.73 16.47
N TYR A 17 17.57 11.64 15.71
CA TYR A 17 17.45 13.06 16.09
C TYR A 17 16.10 13.48 16.71
N GLY A 18 15.10 12.58 16.74
CA GLY A 18 13.74 12.89 17.20
C GLY A 18 13.55 13.02 18.73
N THR A 19 14.55 12.68 19.53
CA THR A 19 14.43 12.63 21.00
C THR A 19 14.85 13.90 21.74
N VAL A 20 15.28 14.97 21.06
CA VAL A 20 15.84 16.17 21.74
C VAL A 20 14.86 17.35 21.84
N ARG A 21 13.57 17.23 21.51
CA ARG A 21 12.63 18.35 21.64
C ARG A 21 11.36 18.03 22.43
N THR A 22 11.47 18.11 23.75
CA THR A 22 10.36 18.55 24.62
C THR A 22 10.91 19.45 25.74
N ALA A 23 11.00 20.75 25.48
CA ALA A 23 11.10 21.76 26.53
C ALA A 23 9.78 22.54 26.56
N LYS A 24 9.03 22.40 27.66
CA LYS A 24 7.79 23.14 27.93
C LYS A 24 8.12 24.59 28.24
N TYR A 25 7.42 25.54 27.61
CA TYR A 25 7.42 26.95 28.03
C TYR A 25 6.18 27.24 28.86
N SER A 26 6.38 27.81 30.05
CA SER A 26 5.32 28.39 30.90
C SER A 26 5.35 29.92 30.79
N PHE A 27 4.20 30.53 30.49
CA PHE A 27 4.01 31.98 30.58
C PHE A 27 3.71 32.39 32.04
N PHE A 28 4.33 33.47 32.50
CA PHE A 28 3.93 34.21 33.70
C PHE A 28 3.75 35.69 33.34
N SER A 29 2.62 36.27 33.74
CA SER A 29 2.38 37.72 33.72
C SER A 29 2.56 38.28 35.12
N PHE A 30 3.01 39.53 35.23
CA PHE A 30 2.73 40.35 36.42
C PHE A 30 2.64 41.83 36.07
N TYR A 31 1.62 42.46 36.63
CA TYR A 31 1.31 43.88 36.59
C TYR A 31 1.94 44.61 37.77
N LEU A 32 2.23 45.89 37.54
CA LEU A 32 1.89 47.08 38.33
C LEU A 32 3.04 48.05 38.61
N PHE A 33 2.65 49.31 38.57
CA PHE A 33 3.37 50.55 38.32
C PHE A 33 3.99 51.19 39.59
N ASN A 34 4.86 52.18 39.35
CA ASN A 34 5.14 53.37 40.19
C ASN A 34 6.25 53.34 41.25
N ILE A 35 7.45 52.87 40.88
CA ILE A 35 8.73 53.56 41.18
C ILE A 35 9.54 53.54 39.88
N LEU A 36 9.01 54.32 38.93
CA LEU A 36 9.19 54.14 37.49
C LEU A 36 9.35 55.52 36.85
N HIS A 37 10.49 56.20 37.03
CA HIS A 37 10.89 57.18 36.00
C HIS A 37 12.39 57.48 35.98
N GLU A 38 13.02 57.74 37.13
CA GLU A 38 14.43 58.17 37.17
C GLU A 38 15.44 57.00 37.07
N PHE A 39 15.18 55.88 37.77
CA PHE A 39 16.00 54.66 37.60
C PHE A 39 15.82 54.01 36.23
N LEU A 40 14.65 54.18 35.62
CA LEU A 40 14.32 53.58 34.33
C LEU A 40 14.89 54.32 33.14
N GLN A 41 15.28 55.59 33.25
CA GLN A 41 15.96 56.26 32.14
C GLN A 41 17.42 55.79 32.00
N TYR A 42 18.08 55.49 33.13
CA TYR A 42 19.43 54.95 33.15
C TYR A 42 19.49 53.47 32.73
N PHE A 43 18.54 52.66 33.22
CA PHE A 43 18.35 51.27 32.77
C PHE A 43 17.74 51.15 31.37
N ALA A 44 16.94 52.12 30.90
CA ALA A 44 16.47 52.11 29.51
C ALA A 44 17.63 52.38 28.55
N ASN A 45 18.57 53.27 28.87
CA ASN A 45 19.72 53.52 27.98
C ASN A 45 20.75 52.38 28.02
N SER A 46 21.08 51.84 29.19
CA SER A 46 21.99 50.69 29.32
C SER A 46 21.33 49.36 28.92
N GLY A 47 20.04 49.20 29.19
CA GLY A 47 19.20 48.08 28.76
C GLY A 47 18.86 48.12 27.28
N THR A 48 18.65 49.27 26.65
CA THR A 48 18.54 49.36 25.18
C THR A 48 19.86 49.07 24.49
N LEU A 49 21.00 49.45 25.10
CA LEU A 49 22.32 49.03 24.63
C LEU A 49 22.48 47.51 24.74
N LEU A 50 22.16 46.94 25.90
CA LEU A 50 22.23 45.49 26.14
C LEU A 50 21.28 44.71 25.23
N ILE A 51 20.04 45.18 25.05
CA ILE A 51 19.07 44.61 24.11
C ILE A 51 19.57 44.74 22.66
N ARG A 52 20.22 45.85 22.29
CA ARG A 52 20.86 46.00 20.97
C ARG A 52 22.02 45.01 20.81
N TYR A 53 22.88 44.85 21.81
CA TYR A 53 23.96 43.87 21.80
C TYR A 53 23.44 42.43 21.76
N CYS A 54 22.46 42.07 22.59
CA CYS A 54 21.81 40.77 22.58
C CYS A 54 21.10 40.53 21.24
N ARG A 55 20.40 41.52 20.67
CA ARG A 55 19.73 41.39 19.37
C ARG A 55 20.75 41.23 18.24
N GLN A 56 21.87 41.95 18.29
CA GLN A 56 22.97 41.81 17.34
C GLN A 56 23.64 40.44 17.46
N TYR A 57 23.83 39.94 18.68
CA TYR A 57 24.36 38.61 18.95
C TYR A 57 23.40 37.50 18.50
N ILE A 58 22.09 37.64 18.76
CA ILE A 58 21.04 36.74 18.27
C ILE A 58 20.99 36.74 16.74
N LEU A 59 21.13 37.91 16.10
CA LEU A 59 21.22 38.01 14.64
C LEU A 59 22.47 37.30 14.12
N GLN A 60 23.64 37.49 14.75
CA GLN A 60 24.87 36.81 14.38
C GLN A 60 24.76 35.29 14.55
N VAL A 61 24.17 34.81 15.66
CA VAL A 61 23.90 33.40 15.88
C VAL A 61 22.92 32.85 14.84
N ASN A 62 21.85 33.59 14.49
CA ASN A 62 20.93 33.19 13.44
C ASN A 62 21.60 33.11 12.07
N TYR A 63 22.42 34.09 11.69
CA TYR A 63 23.18 34.05 10.44
C TYR A 63 24.17 32.87 10.44
N PHE A 64 24.86 32.64 11.55
CA PHE A 64 25.77 31.50 11.69
C PHE A 64 25.03 30.16 11.56
N MET A 65 23.86 30.02 12.19
CA MET A 65 23.01 28.84 12.05
C MET A 65 22.47 28.67 10.62
N GLN A 66 22.10 29.75 9.94
CA GLN A 66 21.68 29.72 8.53
C GLN A 66 22.82 29.31 7.61
N VAL A 67 24.05 29.79 7.86
CA VAL A 67 25.24 29.38 7.11
C VAL A 67 25.56 27.91 7.36
N ILE A 68 25.50 27.41 8.60
CA ILE A 68 25.65 25.98 8.91
C ILE A 68 24.57 25.17 8.18
N PHE A 69 23.31 25.64 8.19
CA PHE A 69 22.20 24.96 7.51
C PHE A 69 22.40 24.92 5.99
N LEU A 70 22.87 26.01 5.38
CA LEU A 70 23.22 26.05 3.96
C LEU A 70 24.42 25.14 3.63
N LEU A 71 25.45 25.10 4.48
CA LEU A 71 26.59 24.19 4.32
C LEU A 71 26.16 22.72 4.48
N LEU A 72 25.23 22.43 5.39
CA LEU A 72 24.65 21.09 5.55
C LEU A 72 23.81 20.68 4.34
N LEU A 73 22.97 21.58 3.80
CA LEU A 73 22.22 21.36 2.57
C LEU A 73 23.14 21.15 1.35
N MET A 74 24.23 21.93 1.26
CA MET A 74 25.23 21.81 0.20
C MET A 74 26.13 20.58 0.35
N SER A 75 26.29 20.04 1.57
CA SER A 75 27.14 18.88 1.82
C SER A 75 26.63 17.61 1.13
N GLY A 76 25.37 17.57 0.65
CA GLY A 76 24.76 16.40 0.04
C GLY A 76 24.57 15.21 1.00
N ASN A 77 25.00 15.34 2.26
CA ASN A 77 24.97 14.31 3.29
C ASN A 77 23.73 14.41 4.20
N VAL A 78 22.88 15.42 4.00
CA VAL A 78 21.58 15.56 4.67
C VAL A 78 20.51 15.15 3.68
N GLU A 79 20.06 13.90 3.80
CA GLU A 79 18.92 13.37 3.06
C GLU A 79 17.68 14.24 3.38
N THR A 80 17.04 14.80 2.36
CA THR A 80 15.86 15.67 2.50
C THR A 80 14.59 14.91 2.90
N ASN A 81 14.67 13.59 2.92
CA ASN A 81 13.55 12.70 3.16
C ASN A 81 13.60 12.21 4.63
N PRO A 82 12.76 12.75 5.53
CA PRO A 82 12.64 12.16 6.86
C PRO A 82 12.13 10.73 6.64
N GLY A 83 12.83 9.73 7.18
CA GLY A 83 12.39 8.33 7.07
C GLY A 83 10.90 8.16 7.44
N PRO A 84 10.28 7.03 7.07
CA PRO A 84 8.83 6.85 7.20
C PRO A 84 8.38 7.23 8.61
N HIS A 85 7.45 8.19 8.69
CA HIS A 85 6.83 8.55 9.95
C HIS A 85 6.31 7.29 10.62
N ALA A 86 6.44 7.19 11.95
CA ALA A 86 5.90 6.06 12.70
C ALA A 86 4.44 5.88 12.29
N GLN A 87 4.14 4.83 11.51
CA GLN A 87 2.80 4.59 10.97
C GLN A 87 1.88 4.32 12.15
N THR A 88 1.11 5.34 12.52
CA THR A 88 0.06 5.22 13.54
C THR A 88 -1.22 4.63 12.96
N MET A 89 -1.28 4.45 11.64
CA MET A 89 -2.45 3.95 10.93
C MET A 89 -2.01 2.91 9.90
N TYR A 90 -2.63 1.73 9.98
CA TYR A 90 -2.44 0.63 9.05
C TYR A 90 -3.64 0.59 8.09
N THR A 91 -3.43 0.01 6.91
CA THR A 91 -4.48 -0.23 5.93
C THR A 91 -4.61 -1.73 5.68
N ILE A 92 -5.81 -2.15 5.27
CA ILE A 92 -6.00 -3.41 4.54
C ILE A 92 -6.31 -3.02 3.11
N ASP A 93 -5.49 -3.49 2.19
CA ASP A 93 -5.58 -3.09 0.78
C ASP A 93 -6.25 -4.20 -0.03
N ILE A 94 -7.40 -3.87 -0.63
CA ILE A 94 -8.26 -4.82 -1.35
C ILE A 94 -8.27 -4.46 -2.83
N PHE A 95 -7.97 -5.45 -3.66
CA PHE A 95 -7.89 -5.36 -5.11
C PHE A 95 -9.06 -6.11 -5.76
N HIS A 96 -9.59 -5.57 -6.86
CA HIS A 96 -10.50 -6.28 -7.75
C HIS A 96 -10.19 -6.09 -9.22
N LEU A 97 -10.30 -7.19 -9.98
CA LEU A 97 -10.21 -7.17 -11.44
C LEU A 97 -11.12 -8.23 -12.06
N ASN A 98 -11.98 -7.83 -13.00
CA ASN A 98 -12.52 -8.77 -13.97
C ASN A 98 -11.36 -9.22 -14.88
N ILE A 99 -10.93 -10.48 -14.75
CA ILE A 99 -9.68 -10.97 -15.36
C ILE A 99 -9.91 -11.66 -16.70
N ARG A 100 -11.15 -11.98 -17.07
CA ARG A 100 -11.49 -12.73 -18.29
C ARG A 100 -10.53 -13.89 -18.58
N SER A 101 -10.59 -14.92 -17.74
CA SER A 101 -9.65 -16.05 -17.66
C SER A 101 -8.32 -15.72 -17.00
N ILE A 102 -8.05 -16.39 -15.87
CA ILE A 102 -6.84 -16.18 -15.08
C ILE A 102 -5.67 -17.12 -15.43
N ARG A 103 -5.95 -18.31 -15.98
CA ARG A 103 -5.00 -19.45 -16.04
C ARG A 103 -3.63 -19.11 -16.64
N ASN A 104 -3.58 -18.32 -17.70
CA ASN A 104 -2.34 -17.97 -18.41
C ASN A 104 -1.79 -16.59 -18.02
N LYS A 105 -2.30 -15.98 -16.94
CA LYS A 105 -1.99 -14.59 -16.54
C LYS A 105 -1.35 -14.49 -15.16
N ILE A 106 -1.21 -15.60 -14.44
CA ILE A 106 -0.69 -15.64 -13.06
C ILE A 106 0.66 -14.91 -12.95
N ASP A 107 1.63 -15.24 -13.80
CA ASP A 107 2.96 -14.62 -13.76
C ASP A 107 2.93 -13.10 -13.95
N ALA A 108 2.08 -12.61 -14.86
CA ALA A 108 1.93 -11.18 -15.14
C ALA A 108 1.18 -10.45 -14.01
N LEU A 109 0.38 -11.16 -13.22
CA LEU A 109 -0.35 -10.59 -12.09
C LEU A 109 0.55 -10.37 -10.88
N ILE A 110 1.63 -11.15 -10.70
CA ILE A 110 2.50 -11.08 -9.50
C ILE A 110 2.96 -9.65 -9.20
N SER A 111 3.45 -8.92 -10.21
CA SER A 111 3.92 -7.54 -10.03
C SER A 111 2.79 -6.52 -9.83
N LEU A 112 1.57 -6.84 -10.30
CA LEU A 112 0.42 -5.96 -10.16
C LEU A 112 -0.22 -6.07 -8.76
N VAL A 113 -0.17 -7.26 -8.17
CA VAL A 113 -0.95 -7.60 -6.97
C VAL A 113 -0.13 -7.65 -5.68
N SER A 114 1.19 -7.49 -5.75
CA SER A 114 2.11 -7.66 -4.61
C SER A 114 1.86 -6.74 -3.43
N ASP A 115 1.23 -5.58 -3.68
CA ASP A 115 1.03 -4.52 -2.69
C ASP A 115 -0.33 -4.62 -1.99
N PHE A 116 -1.17 -5.61 -2.34
CA PHE A 116 -2.51 -5.77 -1.80
C PHE A 116 -2.60 -6.96 -0.84
N ASP A 117 -3.52 -6.91 0.12
CA ASP A 117 -3.74 -7.98 1.10
C ASP A 117 -4.82 -8.98 0.67
N ILE A 118 -5.81 -8.53 -0.11
CA ILE A 118 -6.92 -9.36 -0.59
C ILE A 118 -7.12 -9.10 -2.08
N LEU A 119 -7.11 -10.17 -2.88
CA LEU A 119 -7.28 -10.09 -4.33
C LEU A 119 -8.59 -10.74 -4.74
N CYS A 120 -9.47 -9.97 -5.37
CA CYS A 120 -10.76 -10.42 -5.87
C CYS A 120 -10.74 -10.48 -7.40
N PHE A 121 -11.05 -11.64 -7.97
CA PHE A 121 -11.13 -11.82 -9.41
C PHE A 121 -12.51 -12.31 -9.82
N THR A 122 -13.07 -11.69 -10.86
CA THR A 122 -14.31 -12.10 -11.53
C THR A 122 -14.02 -12.57 -12.95
N GLU A 123 -14.89 -13.41 -13.52
CA GLU A 123 -14.66 -14.10 -14.81
C GLU A 123 -13.36 -14.92 -14.83
N THR A 124 -13.18 -15.76 -13.81
CA THR A 124 -11.94 -16.55 -13.64
C THR A 124 -11.82 -17.66 -14.69
N HIS A 125 -12.95 -18.13 -15.23
CA HIS A 125 -13.04 -19.20 -16.24
C HIS A 125 -12.35 -20.50 -15.79
N LEU A 126 -12.53 -20.83 -14.51
CA LEU A 126 -12.00 -22.04 -13.90
C LEU A 126 -13.07 -23.14 -13.85
N ASP A 127 -12.61 -24.38 -13.70
CA ASP A 127 -13.42 -25.57 -13.49
C ASP A 127 -12.74 -26.51 -12.49
N ASP A 128 -13.44 -27.57 -12.08
CA ASP A 128 -12.96 -28.54 -11.09
C ASP A 128 -11.71 -29.32 -11.54
N ASN A 129 -11.32 -29.21 -12.81
CA ASN A 129 -10.11 -29.85 -13.34
C ASN A 129 -8.83 -29.09 -12.97
N ILE A 130 -8.93 -27.84 -12.54
CA ILE A 130 -7.78 -27.01 -12.17
C ILE A 130 -7.57 -27.10 -10.67
N LEU A 131 -6.38 -27.55 -10.25
CA LEU A 131 -6.04 -27.63 -8.85
C LEU A 131 -5.68 -26.25 -8.31
N ASN A 132 -5.97 -26.01 -7.03
CA ASN A 132 -5.60 -24.75 -6.35
C ASN A 132 -4.08 -24.51 -6.34
N TYR A 133 -3.28 -25.58 -6.39
CA TYR A 133 -1.82 -25.48 -6.50
C TYR A 133 -1.36 -24.79 -7.78
N ASP A 134 -2.08 -24.99 -8.89
CA ASP A 134 -1.74 -24.37 -10.19
C ASP A 134 -2.11 -22.87 -10.22
N LEU A 135 -2.77 -22.39 -9.18
CA LEU A 135 -3.28 -21.03 -9.03
C LEU A 135 -2.61 -20.28 -7.86
N SER A 136 -1.59 -20.86 -7.23
CA SER A 136 -0.98 -20.28 -6.02
C SER A 136 -0.14 -19.04 -6.35
N PHE A 137 -0.30 -18.00 -5.54
CA PHE A 137 0.63 -16.86 -5.47
C PHE A 137 1.45 -16.95 -4.19
N ASP A 138 2.74 -16.58 -4.27
CA ASP A 138 3.58 -16.46 -3.07
C ASP A 138 2.95 -15.46 -2.08
N GLY A 139 2.70 -15.91 -0.85
CA GLY A 139 2.07 -15.11 0.20
C GLY A 139 0.54 -15.19 0.27
N PHE A 140 -0.11 -15.90 -0.66
CA PHE A 140 -1.58 -16.10 -0.70
C PHE A 140 -1.94 -17.58 -0.74
N ASP A 141 -1.73 -18.28 0.36
CA ASP A 141 -2.02 -19.72 0.46
C ASP A 141 -3.53 -19.98 0.61
N THR A 142 -4.29 -18.97 1.07
CA THR A 142 -5.72 -19.07 1.29
C THR A 142 -6.48 -18.65 0.04
N ILE A 143 -7.10 -19.63 -0.62
CA ILE A 143 -7.86 -19.46 -1.85
C ILE A 143 -9.32 -19.83 -1.61
N PHE A 144 -10.23 -18.89 -1.88
CA PHE A 144 -11.67 -19.16 -1.94
C PHE A 144 -12.15 -18.99 -3.36
N ARG A 145 -12.78 -20.02 -3.92
CA ARG A 145 -13.34 -19.96 -5.27
C ARG A 145 -14.76 -20.49 -5.35
N LYS A 146 -15.48 -20.01 -6.35
CA LYS A 146 -16.81 -20.46 -6.75
C LYS A 146 -16.82 -20.45 -8.27
N ASP A 147 -16.59 -21.63 -8.84
CA ASP A 147 -16.49 -21.79 -10.28
C ASP A 147 -17.86 -22.01 -10.90
N ARG A 148 -17.97 -21.63 -12.17
CA ARG A 148 -19.14 -21.93 -12.98
C ARG A 148 -18.82 -22.95 -14.05
N ASN A 149 -17.88 -22.61 -14.94
CA ASN A 149 -17.25 -23.49 -15.93
C ASN A 149 -16.08 -22.75 -16.60
N CYS A 150 -15.33 -23.46 -17.45
CA CYS A 150 -14.19 -22.90 -18.18
C CYS A 150 -14.56 -21.94 -19.34
N PHE A 151 -15.84 -21.74 -19.63
CA PHE A 151 -16.32 -20.92 -20.77
C PHE A 151 -16.78 -19.52 -20.35
N GLY A 152 -16.97 -19.27 -19.05
CA GLY A 152 -17.44 -17.97 -18.58
C GLY A 152 -17.82 -17.94 -17.10
N GLY A 153 -17.65 -16.76 -16.47
CA GLY A 153 -17.99 -16.51 -15.08
C GLY A 153 -16.98 -17.10 -14.10
N GLY A 154 -17.42 -17.26 -12.85
CA GLY A 154 -16.60 -17.70 -11.72
C GLY A 154 -16.01 -16.54 -10.94
N VAL A 155 -15.85 -16.76 -9.64
CA VAL A 155 -15.29 -15.81 -8.68
C VAL A 155 -14.17 -16.48 -7.89
N LEU A 156 -13.09 -15.74 -7.65
CA LEU A 156 -11.91 -16.20 -6.95
C LEU A 156 -11.40 -15.10 -6.04
N VAL A 157 -11.12 -15.45 -4.79
CA VAL A 157 -10.61 -14.54 -3.78
C VAL A 157 -9.35 -15.15 -3.17
N TYR A 158 -8.25 -14.42 -3.28
CA TYR A 158 -7.00 -14.71 -2.58
C TYR A 158 -6.89 -13.85 -1.34
N VAL A 159 -6.42 -14.46 -0.25
CA VAL A 159 -6.20 -13.77 1.02
C VAL A 159 -4.75 -13.93 1.43
N SER A 160 -4.11 -12.80 1.74
CA SER A 160 -2.76 -12.75 2.27
C SER A 160 -2.67 -13.59 3.54
N ASN A 161 -1.60 -14.37 3.66
CA ASN A 161 -1.36 -15.23 4.83
C ASN A 161 -1.29 -14.43 6.14
N SER A 162 -1.10 -13.11 6.06
CA SER A 162 -1.07 -12.16 7.17
C SER A 162 -2.45 -11.91 7.79
N LEU A 163 -3.53 -12.12 7.04
CA LEU A 163 -4.90 -11.87 7.50
C LEU A 163 -5.54 -13.13 8.07
N ASN A 164 -6.40 -12.94 9.06
CA ASN A 164 -7.26 -14.01 9.59
C ASN A 164 -8.66 -13.85 9.02
N VAL A 165 -9.03 -14.74 8.11
CA VAL A 165 -10.26 -14.64 7.32
C VAL A 165 -11.02 -15.96 7.33
N ILE A 166 -12.36 -15.88 7.35
CA ILE A 166 -13.25 -17.04 7.27
C ILE A 166 -14.24 -16.85 6.13
N ARG A 167 -14.39 -17.86 5.26
CA ARG A 167 -15.45 -17.88 4.27
C ARG A 167 -16.81 -18.07 4.93
N ARG A 168 -17.77 -17.20 4.60
CA ARG A 168 -19.13 -17.19 5.13
C ARG A 168 -20.12 -17.75 4.12
N ALA A 169 -20.04 -19.06 3.90
CA ALA A 169 -20.92 -19.78 2.99
C ALA A 169 -22.41 -19.68 3.36
N ASP A 170 -22.73 -19.38 4.63
CA ASP A 170 -24.09 -19.13 5.11
C ASP A 170 -24.71 -17.84 4.53
N LEU A 171 -23.89 -16.92 4.01
CA LEU A 171 -24.30 -15.70 3.32
C LEU A 171 -24.37 -15.87 1.79
N GLU A 172 -23.88 -17.00 1.25
CA GLU A 172 -23.78 -17.23 -0.19
C GLU A 172 -25.05 -17.90 -0.75
N GLN A 173 -25.65 -17.28 -1.78
CA GLN A 173 -26.76 -17.89 -2.51
C GLN A 173 -26.25 -18.73 -3.68
N GLN A 174 -26.85 -19.91 -3.92
CA GLN A 174 -26.38 -20.84 -4.96
C GLN A 174 -26.56 -20.29 -6.38
N ASN A 175 -27.60 -19.47 -6.60
CA ASN A 175 -27.98 -18.96 -7.92
C ASN A 175 -27.16 -17.76 -8.40
N ILE A 176 -26.34 -17.16 -7.53
CA ILE A 176 -25.48 -16.03 -7.88
C ILE A 176 -24.02 -16.39 -7.67
N GLU A 177 -23.15 -15.78 -8.46
CA GLU A 177 -21.70 -15.98 -8.38
C GLU A 177 -21.16 -15.01 -7.33
N CYS A 178 -21.18 -15.39 -6.06
CA CYS A 178 -20.65 -14.58 -4.96
C CYS A 178 -19.86 -15.42 -3.95
N ILE A 179 -18.85 -14.81 -3.35
CA ILE A 179 -18.10 -15.33 -2.21
C ILE A 179 -18.15 -14.28 -1.10
N TRP A 180 -18.53 -14.71 0.09
CA TRP A 180 -18.46 -13.87 1.28
C TRP A 180 -17.31 -14.31 2.16
N ILE A 181 -16.52 -13.35 2.62
CA ILE A 181 -15.46 -13.58 3.60
C ILE A 181 -15.61 -12.61 4.77
N GLU A 182 -15.27 -13.09 5.96
CA GLU A 182 -15.23 -12.32 7.18
C GLU A 182 -13.78 -12.12 7.59
N ILE A 183 -13.32 -10.87 7.49
CA ILE A 183 -12.00 -10.44 7.93
C ILE A 183 -12.10 -10.15 9.42
N ARG A 184 -11.39 -10.93 10.22
CA ARG A 184 -11.37 -10.75 11.67
C ARG A 184 -10.47 -9.59 12.03
N ASP A 185 -11.08 -8.52 12.49
CA ASP A 185 -10.38 -7.36 13.05
C ASP A 185 -10.70 -7.26 14.54
N PRO A 186 -9.72 -7.00 15.42
CA PRO A 186 -9.93 -6.91 16.87
C PRO A 186 -10.97 -5.87 17.31
N THR A 187 -11.30 -4.89 16.46
CA THR A 187 -12.27 -3.84 16.80
C THR A 187 -13.69 -4.14 16.29
N CYS A 188 -13.82 -4.55 15.03
CA CYS A 188 -15.08 -5.00 14.44
C CYS A 188 -14.80 -5.73 13.13
N ASN A 189 -15.33 -6.94 12.99
CA ASN A 189 -15.14 -7.77 11.81
C ASN A 189 -15.70 -7.11 10.55
N ILE A 190 -15.00 -7.25 9.43
CA ILE A 190 -15.37 -6.65 8.15
C ILE A 190 -15.86 -7.77 7.24
N LEU A 191 -17.06 -7.61 6.67
CA LEU A 191 -17.61 -8.56 5.71
C LEU A 191 -17.35 -8.05 4.30
N LEU A 192 -16.61 -8.85 3.52
CA LEU A 192 -16.31 -8.58 2.12
C LEU A 192 -17.08 -9.58 1.25
N CYS A 193 -17.87 -9.06 0.31
CA CYS A 193 -18.54 -9.81 -0.73
C CYS A 193 -17.85 -9.56 -2.06
N CYS A 194 -17.25 -10.58 -2.66
CA CYS A 194 -16.85 -10.55 -4.06
C CYS A 194 -17.95 -11.19 -4.91
N THR A 195 -18.48 -10.48 -5.90
CA THR A 195 -19.63 -10.94 -6.69
C THR A 195 -19.48 -10.68 -8.19
N TYR A 196 -20.01 -11.56 -9.01
CA TYR A 196 -20.12 -11.37 -10.45
C TYR A 196 -21.59 -11.48 -10.88
N ARG A 197 -22.09 -10.47 -11.59
CA ARG A 197 -23.38 -10.51 -12.25
C ARG A 197 -23.17 -10.66 -13.76
N PRO A 198 -23.52 -11.81 -14.37
CA PRO A 198 -23.53 -11.92 -15.83
C PRO A 198 -24.43 -10.84 -16.47
N PRO A 199 -24.09 -10.29 -17.65
CA PRO A 199 -24.80 -9.16 -18.24
C PRO A 199 -26.28 -9.45 -18.54
N ASN A 200 -26.60 -10.70 -18.89
CA ASN A 200 -27.96 -11.15 -19.21
C ASN A 200 -28.73 -11.70 -18.00
N SER A 201 -28.26 -11.43 -16.77
CA SER A 201 -28.94 -11.90 -15.55
C SER A 201 -30.27 -11.17 -15.35
N ASP A 202 -31.30 -11.92 -14.95
CA ASP A 202 -32.60 -11.35 -14.61
C ASP A 202 -32.59 -10.61 -13.27
N ASN A 203 -33.74 -10.07 -12.88
CA ASN A 203 -33.89 -9.34 -11.61
C ASN A 203 -33.81 -10.24 -10.37
N SER A 204 -33.74 -11.57 -10.51
CA SER A 204 -33.59 -12.47 -9.36
C SER A 204 -32.24 -12.28 -8.68
N PHE A 205 -31.20 -11.94 -9.43
CA PHE A 205 -29.87 -11.62 -8.89
C PHE A 205 -29.95 -10.57 -7.78
N TRP A 206 -30.66 -9.47 -8.02
CA TRP A 206 -30.78 -8.38 -7.05
C TRP A 206 -31.51 -8.81 -5.77
N LYS A 207 -32.51 -9.69 -5.89
CA LYS A 207 -33.21 -10.24 -4.73
C LYS A 207 -32.30 -11.12 -3.88
N TYR A 208 -31.51 -12.00 -4.52
CA TYR A 208 -30.54 -12.85 -3.82
C TYR A 208 -29.42 -12.03 -3.20
N LEU A 209 -28.89 -11.04 -3.91
CA LEU A 209 -27.86 -10.15 -3.39
C LEU A 209 -28.39 -9.34 -2.20
N SER A 210 -29.59 -8.76 -2.30
CA SER A 210 -30.25 -8.05 -1.18
C SER A 210 -30.39 -8.95 0.04
N TRP A 211 -30.90 -10.17 -0.13
CA TRP A 211 -31.03 -11.14 0.97
C TRP A 211 -29.68 -11.41 1.65
N SER A 212 -28.61 -11.58 0.85
CA SER A 212 -27.27 -11.83 1.37
C SER A 212 -26.73 -10.65 2.16
N ILE A 213 -26.97 -9.42 1.69
CA ILE A 213 -26.56 -8.19 2.39
C ILE A 213 -27.37 -8.02 3.68
N ASP A 214 -28.68 -8.27 3.65
CA ASP A 214 -29.55 -8.21 4.84
C ASP A 214 -29.05 -9.20 5.91
N LYS A 215 -28.64 -10.41 5.52
CA LYS A 215 -28.04 -11.39 6.44
C LYS A 215 -26.65 -11.01 6.92
N ALA A 216 -25.88 -10.30 6.10
CA ALA A 216 -24.57 -9.79 6.49
C ALA A 216 -24.71 -8.64 7.50
N SER A 217 -25.71 -7.76 7.34
CA SER A 217 -25.93 -6.62 8.22
C SER A 217 -26.42 -7.02 9.62
N ASP A 218 -27.06 -8.19 9.74
CA ASP A 218 -27.33 -8.84 11.04
C ASP A 218 -26.03 -9.21 11.81
N LYS A 219 -24.87 -9.27 11.13
CA LYS A 219 -23.60 -9.77 11.68
C LYS A 219 -22.55 -8.68 11.85
N SER A 220 -22.45 -7.75 10.89
CA SER A 220 -21.53 -6.63 10.96
C SER A 220 -22.12 -5.41 10.27
N ASN A 221 -21.84 -4.23 10.82
CA ASN A 221 -22.15 -2.95 10.20
C ASN A 221 -21.08 -2.49 9.20
N LYS A 222 -19.95 -3.21 9.09
CA LYS A 222 -18.87 -2.95 8.13
C LYS A 222 -18.95 -3.93 6.97
N ILE A 223 -19.64 -3.53 5.91
CA ILE A 223 -19.82 -4.36 4.70
C ILE A 223 -19.16 -3.66 3.51
N ILE A 224 -18.42 -4.46 2.75
CA ILE A 224 -17.80 -4.08 1.48
C ILE A 224 -18.31 -5.06 0.42
N ILE A 225 -18.79 -4.54 -0.70
CA ILE A 225 -19.20 -5.33 -1.87
C ILE A 225 -18.36 -4.87 -3.05
N ILE A 226 -17.70 -5.81 -3.69
CA ILE A 226 -16.80 -5.56 -4.80
C ILE A 226 -17.05 -6.57 -5.90
N GLY A 227 -16.89 -6.17 -7.16
CA GLY A 227 -17.19 -7.08 -8.25
C GLY A 227 -17.65 -6.40 -9.52
N ASP A 228 -17.80 -7.18 -10.59
CA ASP A 228 -18.44 -6.74 -11.82
C ASP A 228 -19.96 -7.00 -11.74
N LEU A 229 -20.73 -5.92 -11.67
CA LEU A 229 -22.18 -5.97 -11.61
C LEU A 229 -22.85 -5.83 -12.99
N ASN A 230 -22.08 -5.56 -14.04
CA ASN A 230 -22.58 -5.30 -15.40
C ASN A 230 -23.75 -4.28 -15.42
N VAL A 231 -23.62 -3.21 -14.64
CA VAL A 231 -24.53 -2.06 -14.58
C VAL A 231 -23.67 -0.80 -14.61
N ASP A 232 -23.98 0.18 -15.46
CA ASP A 232 -23.20 1.42 -15.49
C ASP A 232 -23.57 2.33 -14.31
N PHE A 233 -22.69 2.38 -13.30
CA PHE A 233 -22.84 3.19 -12.09
C PHE A 233 -22.66 4.69 -12.34
N LEU A 234 -22.14 5.10 -13.49
CA LEU A 234 -22.15 6.52 -13.89
C LEU A 234 -23.54 6.98 -14.32
N ASN A 235 -24.39 6.06 -14.81
CA ASN A 235 -25.68 6.37 -15.41
C ASN A 235 -26.77 5.35 -15.01
N ILE A 236 -26.93 5.10 -13.72
CA ILE A 236 -27.94 4.15 -13.22
C ILE A 236 -29.36 4.71 -13.48
N PRO A 237 -30.24 3.97 -14.17
CA PRO A 237 -31.64 4.34 -14.28
C PRO A 237 -32.29 4.40 -12.90
N ARG A 238 -33.12 5.42 -12.61
CA ARG A 238 -33.78 5.56 -11.30
C ARG A 238 -34.63 4.34 -10.90
N SER A 239 -35.24 3.67 -11.87
CA SER A 239 -36.05 2.47 -11.68
C SER A 239 -35.24 1.18 -11.52
N HIS A 240 -33.91 1.26 -11.58
CA HIS A 240 -33.07 0.07 -11.50
C HIS A 240 -33.07 -0.50 -10.06
N PRO A 241 -33.28 -1.82 -9.87
CA PRO A 241 -33.39 -2.43 -8.53
C PRO A 241 -32.19 -2.22 -7.61
N VAL A 242 -31.02 -1.94 -8.17
CA VAL A 242 -29.80 -1.64 -7.38
C VAL A 242 -29.98 -0.41 -6.50
N ASN A 243 -30.77 0.59 -6.91
CA ASN A 243 -30.98 1.80 -6.12
C ASN A 243 -31.68 1.51 -4.79
N ASP A 244 -32.59 0.52 -4.77
CA ASP A 244 -33.26 0.08 -3.56
C ASP A 244 -32.27 -0.58 -2.59
N ILE A 245 -31.31 -1.36 -3.11
CA ILE A 245 -30.24 -1.97 -2.31
C ILE A 245 -29.30 -0.89 -1.75
N LEU A 246 -28.88 0.06 -2.59
CA LEU A 246 -27.99 1.16 -2.18
C LEU A 246 -28.61 1.98 -1.06
N THR A 247 -29.88 2.37 -1.25
CA THR A 247 -30.60 3.22 -0.28
C THR A 247 -30.98 2.45 0.98
N GLY A 248 -31.45 1.20 0.83
CA GLY A 248 -31.90 0.37 1.95
C GLY A 248 -30.79 -0.04 2.91
N GLN A 249 -29.57 -0.22 2.40
CA GLN A 249 -28.41 -0.67 3.18
C GLN A 249 -27.38 0.44 3.44
N LEU A 250 -27.69 1.70 3.07
CA LEU A 250 -26.78 2.84 3.16
C LEU A 250 -25.40 2.55 2.54
N LEU A 251 -25.42 1.95 1.36
CA LEU A 251 -24.22 1.61 0.61
C LEU A 251 -23.87 2.76 -0.33
N GLU A 252 -22.62 3.21 -0.26
CA GLU A 252 -22.06 4.23 -1.12
C GLU A 252 -21.01 3.61 -2.05
N ASN A 253 -21.02 4.01 -3.32
CA ASN A 253 -19.98 3.61 -4.27
C ASN A 253 -18.75 4.50 -4.09
N THR A 254 -17.55 3.92 -3.99
CA THR A 254 -16.31 4.68 -3.81
C THR A 254 -15.55 4.93 -5.12
N ILE A 255 -15.94 4.28 -6.23
CA ILE A 255 -15.33 4.47 -7.55
C ILE A 255 -16.15 5.48 -8.35
N TYR A 256 -15.50 6.45 -8.99
CA TYR A 256 -16.18 7.54 -9.72
C TYR A 256 -15.67 7.71 -11.15
N GLU A 257 -14.89 6.76 -11.65
CA GLU A 257 -14.33 6.78 -12.99
C GLU A 257 -14.64 5.49 -13.75
N PRO A 258 -14.59 5.50 -15.10
CA PRO A 258 -14.88 4.32 -15.90
C PRO A 258 -13.93 3.17 -15.62
N THR A 259 -14.49 1.98 -15.42
CA THR A 259 -13.74 0.73 -15.18
C THR A 259 -13.61 -0.11 -16.44
N ARG A 260 -14.47 0.08 -17.44
CA ARG A 260 -14.33 -0.54 -18.76
C ARG A 260 -14.48 0.50 -19.85
N VAL A 261 -13.44 0.64 -20.67
CA VAL A 261 -13.40 1.60 -21.77
C VAL A 261 -13.20 0.84 -23.07
N THR A 262 -14.17 0.96 -23.97
CA THR A 262 -14.10 0.42 -25.34
C THR A 262 -13.98 1.56 -26.34
N GLN A 263 -13.91 1.25 -27.64
CA GLN A 263 -13.95 2.27 -28.69
C GLN A 263 -15.22 3.14 -28.66
N ASN A 264 -16.33 2.58 -28.17
CA ASN A 264 -17.66 3.19 -28.27
C ASN A 264 -18.27 3.56 -26.91
N THR A 265 -17.75 3.01 -25.81
CA THR A 265 -18.37 3.14 -24.48
C THR A 265 -17.32 3.35 -23.40
N SER A 266 -17.70 4.06 -22.35
CA SER A 266 -16.89 4.28 -21.15
C SER A 266 -17.81 4.17 -19.95
N THR A 267 -17.75 3.04 -19.24
CA THR A 267 -18.75 2.65 -18.23
C THR A 267 -18.09 2.24 -16.93
N LEU A 268 -18.76 2.48 -15.79
CA LEU A 268 -18.35 1.99 -14.48
C LEU A 268 -19.20 0.77 -14.14
N ILE A 269 -18.67 -0.42 -14.37
CA ILE A 269 -19.39 -1.69 -14.13
C ILE A 269 -18.80 -2.51 -12.99
N ASP A 270 -17.64 -2.08 -12.47
CA ASP A 270 -16.91 -2.74 -11.38
C ASP A 270 -16.91 -1.88 -10.09
N PRO A 271 -18.09 -1.54 -9.51
CA PRO A 271 -18.17 -0.66 -8.35
C PRO A 271 -17.57 -1.28 -7.09
N ILE A 272 -17.20 -0.41 -6.15
CA ILE A 272 -16.90 -0.79 -4.77
C ILE A 272 -17.94 -0.13 -3.89
N LEU A 273 -18.84 -0.92 -3.32
CA LEU A 273 -19.91 -0.44 -2.46
C LEU A 273 -19.54 -0.67 -1.00
N VAL A 274 -19.62 0.38 -0.18
CA VAL A 274 -19.29 0.30 1.24
C VAL A 274 -20.38 0.90 2.10
N THR A 275 -20.58 0.32 3.28
CA THR A 275 -21.37 0.95 4.34
C THR A 275 -20.61 2.11 4.98
N ASN A 276 -21.31 3.12 5.49
CA ASN A 276 -20.74 4.31 6.13
C ASN A 276 -19.77 4.03 7.30
N GLU A 277 -19.85 2.85 7.92
CA GLU A 277 -19.00 2.43 9.04
C GLU A 277 -17.61 1.95 8.60
N VAL A 278 -17.40 1.72 7.29
CA VAL A 278 -16.11 1.38 6.73
C VAL A 278 -15.27 2.65 6.60
N SER A 279 -14.18 2.72 7.36
CA SER A 279 -13.24 3.84 7.32
C SER A 279 -12.33 3.75 6.10
N VAL A 280 -12.77 4.26 4.96
CA VAL A 280 -11.98 4.29 3.72
C VAL A 280 -10.80 5.27 3.87
N PHE A 281 -9.60 4.82 3.51
CA PHE A 281 -8.40 5.65 3.41
C PHE A 281 -8.21 6.17 2.00
N ASP A 282 -8.28 5.28 1.02
CA ASP A 282 -8.16 5.58 -0.40
C ASP A 282 -8.96 4.57 -1.22
N SER A 283 -9.34 4.94 -2.43
CA SER A 283 -9.95 4.04 -3.41
C SER A 283 -9.88 4.64 -4.79
N GLY A 284 -9.70 3.81 -5.81
CA GLY A 284 -9.61 4.28 -7.18
C GLY A 284 -9.52 3.16 -8.19
N THR A 285 -9.11 3.51 -9.41
CA THR A 285 -8.81 2.53 -10.45
C THR A 285 -7.34 2.53 -10.84
N LEU A 286 -6.86 1.39 -11.30
CA LEU A 286 -5.53 1.23 -11.86
C LEU A 286 -5.65 0.70 -13.29
N VAL A 287 -4.88 1.30 -14.19
CA VAL A 287 -4.80 0.83 -15.57
C VAL A 287 -4.02 -0.48 -15.59
N VAL A 288 -4.60 -1.49 -16.22
CA VAL A 288 -4.01 -2.81 -16.38
C VAL A 288 -3.60 -2.96 -17.85
N ASP A 289 -2.56 -3.76 -18.12
CA ASP A 289 -2.16 -4.08 -19.49
C ASP A 289 -3.36 -4.68 -20.26
N PRO A 290 -3.69 -4.17 -21.46
CA PRO A 290 -4.80 -4.69 -22.27
C PRO A 290 -4.70 -6.19 -22.60
N ASN A 291 -3.50 -6.79 -22.56
CA ASN A 291 -3.30 -8.24 -22.73
C ASN A 291 -3.74 -9.04 -21.50
N ILE A 292 -3.80 -8.40 -20.33
CA ILE A 292 -4.26 -9.01 -19.08
C ILE A 292 -5.77 -8.84 -18.95
N SER A 293 -6.31 -7.63 -19.10
CA SER A 293 -7.75 -7.38 -19.07
C SER A 293 -8.13 -6.12 -19.84
N ASP A 294 -9.34 -6.08 -20.39
CA ASP A 294 -9.97 -4.87 -20.92
C ASP A 294 -10.72 -4.05 -19.84
N HIS A 295 -10.73 -4.54 -18.60
CA HIS A 295 -11.18 -3.80 -17.43
C HIS A 295 -9.97 -3.17 -16.72
N LYS A 296 -10.17 -1.97 -16.19
CA LYS A 296 -9.30 -1.41 -15.16
C LYS A 296 -9.53 -2.17 -13.86
N CYS A 297 -8.47 -2.28 -13.09
CA CYS A 297 -8.56 -2.73 -11.71
C CYS A 297 -9.30 -1.67 -10.87
N THR A 298 -10.09 -2.10 -9.89
CA THR A 298 -10.60 -1.24 -8.82
C THR A 298 -9.97 -1.64 -7.49
N TYR A 299 -9.63 -0.67 -6.66
CA TYR A 299 -9.02 -0.94 -5.35
C TYR A 299 -9.64 -0.07 -4.25
N ILE A 300 -9.56 -0.58 -3.02
CA ILE A 300 -9.93 0.14 -1.81
C ILE A 300 -8.95 -0.17 -0.67
N SER A 301 -8.49 0.88 -0.01
CA SER A 301 -7.65 0.83 1.18
C SER A 301 -8.50 1.20 2.39
N ILE A 302 -8.67 0.28 3.34
CA ILE A 302 -9.47 0.51 4.55
C ILE A 302 -8.59 0.68 5.77
N LYS A 303 -8.88 1.68 6.60
CA LYS A 303 -8.12 1.96 7.82
C LYS A 303 -8.36 0.86 8.85
N THR A 304 -7.27 0.39 9.45
CA THR A 304 -7.29 -0.53 10.60
C THR A 304 -6.32 -0.04 11.68
N SER A 305 -6.67 -0.31 12.93
CA SER A 305 -5.81 -0.07 14.08
C SER A 305 -4.74 -1.15 14.27
N VAL A 306 -4.74 -2.20 13.44
CA VAL A 306 -3.92 -3.39 13.62
C VAL A 306 -2.90 -3.52 12.49
N SER A 307 -1.64 -3.72 12.88
CA SER A 307 -0.61 -4.14 11.94
C SER A 307 -0.77 -5.62 11.66
N TYR A 308 -1.10 -5.97 10.43
CA TYR A 308 -1.11 -7.35 9.95
C TYR A 308 0.26 -7.80 9.43
N ASN A 309 1.26 -6.90 9.39
CA ASN A 309 2.61 -7.22 8.90
C ASN A 309 3.13 -8.50 9.56
N LYS A 310 3.68 -9.41 8.77
CA LYS A 310 4.35 -10.61 9.26
C LYS A 310 5.85 -10.38 9.39
N ALA A 311 6.47 -11.21 10.21
CA ALA A 311 7.91 -11.30 10.20
C ALA A 311 8.35 -11.96 8.89
N TYR A 312 9.26 -11.34 8.15
CA TYR A 312 9.80 -11.88 6.91
C TYR A 312 11.30 -12.09 7.02
N GLU A 313 11.81 -13.08 6.31
CA GLU A 313 13.24 -13.30 6.20
C GLU A 313 13.82 -12.40 5.12
N ARG A 314 14.90 -11.70 5.43
CA ARG A 314 15.71 -11.01 4.43
C ARG A 314 17.16 -11.38 4.56
N LYS A 315 17.82 -11.46 3.41
CA LYS A 315 19.28 -11.55 3.35
C LYS A 315 19.87 -10.16 3.51
N VAL A 316 20.80 -10.01 4.45
CA VAL A 316 21.56 -8.79 4.64
C VAL A 316 23.05 -9.06 4.51
N TRP A 317 23.73 -8.13 3.84
CA TRP A 317 25.17 -8.12 3.69
C TRP A 317 25.85 -7.74 5.00
N GLN A 318 26.83 -8.52 5.43
CA GLN A 318 27.62 -8.23 6.62
C GLN A 318 28.85 -7.39 6.26
N TYR A 319 28.65 -6.12 5.88
CA TYR A 319 29.75 -5.23 5.45
C TYR A 319 30.87 -5.07 6.49
N LYS A 320 30.59 -5.26 7.78
CA LYS A 320 31.62 -5.28 8.83
C LYS A 320 32.65 -6.42 8.65
N ASN A 321 32.24 -7.51 8.00
CA ASN A 321 33.06 -8.69 7.73
C ASN A 321 33.45 -8.79 6.25
N ALA A 322 33.29 -7.70 5.49
CA ALA A 322 33.62 -7.69 4.07
C ALA A 322 35.12 -7.64 3.83
N ASP A 323 35.61 -8.44 2.87
CA ASP A 323 36.97 -8.35 2.35
C ASP A 323 37.00 -7.40 1.14
N PHE A 324 37.14 -6.11 1.45
CA PHE A 324 37.16 -5.06 0.42
C PHE A 324 38.41 -5.13 -0.46
N ASP A 325 39.54 -5.62 0.05
CA ASP A 325 40.77 -5.75 -0.72
C ASP A 325 40.60 -6.82 -1.81
N LYS A 326 40.03 -7.97 -1.45
CA LYS A 326 39.68 -9.02 -2.41
C LYS A 326 38.64 -8.54 -3.42
N LEU A 327 37.60 -7.82 -2.98
CA LEU A 327 36.57 -7.27 -3.87
C LEU A 327 37.18 -6.31 -4.91
N ASN A 328 38.03 -5.39 -4.46
CA ASN A 328 38.73 -4.45 -5.34
C ASN A 328 39.63 -5.18 -6.34
N LEU A 329 40.32 -6.25 -5.91
CA LEU A 329 41.16 -7.07 -6.77
C LEU A 329 40.32 -7.79 -7.85
N LEU A 330 39.19 -8.40 -7.48
CA LEU A 330 38.29 -9.09 -8.41
C LEU A 330 37.70 -8.12 -9.44
N ILE A 331 37.21 -6.96 -9.00
CA ILE A 331 36.68 -5.93 -9.90
C ILE A 331 37.76 -5.44 -10.85
N LYS A 332 38.98 -5.20 -10.37
CA LYS A 332 40.09 -4.72 -11.19
C LYS A 332 40.55 -5.75 -12.23
N ASN A 333 40.55 -7.03 -11.87
CA ASN A 333 41.02 -8.13 -12.73
C ASN A 333 39.94 -8.67 -13.67
N THR A 334 38.70 -8.21 -13.53
CA THR A 334 37.61 -8.60 -14.43
C THR A 334 37.73 -7.85 -15.75
N ASP A 335 37.72 -8.58 -16.87
CA ASP A 335 37.65 -7.98 -18.20
C ASP A 335 36.22 -7.55 -18.53
N TRP A 336 35.85 -6.35 -18.07
CA TRP A 336 34.52 -5.77 -18.27
C TRP A 336 34.17 -5.56 -19.74
N ASN A 337 35.17 -5.35 -20.61
CA ASN A 337 34.92 -5.19 -22.04
C ASN A 337 34.35 -6.48 -22.62
N THR A 338 34.95 -7.62 -22.30
CA THR A 338 34.42 -8.92 -22.75
C THR A 338 33.04 -9.21 -22.15
N VAL A 339 32.82 -8.90 -20.86
CA VAL A 339 31.52 -9.12 -20.18
C VAL A 339 30.39 -8.32 -20.83
N ILE A 340 30.66 -7.07 -21.23
CA ILE A 340 29.67 -6.15 -21.79
C ILE A 340 29.51 -6.37 -23.30
N LEU A 341 30.61 -6.49 -24.05
CA LEU A 341 30.60 -6.56 -25.52
C LEU A 341 30.19 -7.94 -26.06
N SER A 342 30.19 -8.98 -25.23
CA SER A 342 29.66 -10.30 -25.60
C SER A 342 28.13 -10.39 -25.60
N ALA A 343 27.44 -9.34 -25.15
CA ALA A 343 25.98 -9.30 -25.12
C ALA A 343 25.37 -8.95 -26.49
N GLU A 344 24.26 -9.60 -26.84
CA GLU A 344 23.54 -9.36 -28.10
C GLU A 344 22.77 -8.03 -28.12
N ASN A 345 22.42 -7.51 -26.96
CA ASN A 345 21.67 -6.26 -26.78
C ASN A 345 21.99 -5.61 -25.43
N ILE A 346 21.45 -4.40 -25.22
CA ILE A 346 21.69 -3.59 -24.03
C ILE A 346 21.19 -4.27 -22.76
N ASP A 347 20.01 -4.89 -22.79
CA ASP A 347 19.43 -5.56 -21.62
C ASP A 347 20.29 -6.73 -21.16
N GLN A 348 20.81 -7.51 -22.11
CA GLN A 348 21.73 -8.60 -21.83
C GLN A 348 23.09 -8.09 -21.30
N ALA A 349 23.57 -6.95 -21.78
CA ALA A 349 24.80 -6.33 -21.29
C ALA A 349 24.65 -5.89 -19.82
N VAL A 350 23.51 -5.29 -19.47
CA VAL A 350 23.17 -4.93 -18.09
C VAL A 350 23.10 -6.17 -17.21
N LEU A 351 22.44 -7.24 -17.68
CA LEU A 351 22.32 -8.49 -16.95
C LEU A 351 23.69 -9.14 -16.70
N ASN A 352 24.57 -9.17 -17.71
CA ASN A 352 25.93 -9.70 -17.60
C ASN A 352 26.76 -8.93 -16.57
N PHE A 353 26.72 -7.60 -16.63
CA PHE A 353 27.40 -6.73 -15.66
C PHE A 353 26.89 -6.98 -14.24
N SER A 354 25.58 -6.88 -14.03
CA SER A 354 24.96 -7.03 -12.71
C SER A 354 25.25 -8.39 -12.10
N ASN A 355 25.17 -9.47 -12.88
CA ASN A 355 25.46 -10.81 -12.40
C ASN A 355 26.94 -10.99 -12.02
N THR A 356 27.85 -10.51 -12.86
CA THR A 356 29.30 -10.60 -12.60
C THR A 356 29.67 -9.81 -11.34
N PHE A 357 29.19 -8.58 -11.24
CA PHE A 357 29.44 -7.72 -10.09
C PHE A 357 28.86 -8.28 -8.78
N LEU A 358 27.60 -8.75 -8.81
CA LEU A 358 26.97 -9.35 -7.64
C LEU A 358 27.65 -10.66 -7.22
N THR A 359 28.25 -11.39 -8.16
CA THR A 359 29.03 -12.60 -7.86
C THR A 359 30.28 -12.25 -7.05
N HIS A 360 31.03 -11.22 -7.48
CA HIS A 360 32.19 -10.72 -6.72
C HIS A 360 31.79 -10.23 -5.33
N ILE A 361 30.66 -9.52 -5.22
CA ILE A 361 30.14 -9.08 -3.93
C ILE A 361 29.82 -10.29 -3.02
N ARG A 362 29.17 -11.35 -3.54
CA ARG A 362 28.86 -12.55 -2.76
C ARG A 362 30.10 -13.30 -2.29
N GLU A 363 31.18 -13.27 -3.08
CA GLU A 363 32.42 -13.92 -2.73
C GLU A 363 33.19 -13.18 -1.63
N CYS A 364 33.01 -11.86 -1.52
CA CYS A 364 33.76 -11.00 -0.60
C CYS A 364 32.96 -10.51 0.60
N ILE A 365 31.63 -10.50 0.54
CA ILE A 365 30.76 -9.99 1.60
C ILE A 365 29.81 -11.09 2.05
N PRO A 366 30.00 -11.64 3.27
CA PRO A 366 29.11 -12.67 3.80
C PRO A 366 27.65 -12.21 3.89
N GLU A 367 26.73 -13.07 3.48
CA GLU A 367 25.29 -12.88 3.66
C GLU A 367 24.83 -13.55 4.96
N LYS A 368 23.96 -12.91 5.74
CA LYS A 368 23.17 -13.59 6.79
C LYS A 368 21.69 -13.42 6.53
N VAL A 369 20.91 -14.45 6.83
CA VAL A 369 19.45 -14.35 6.87
C VAL A 369 19.05 -13.79 8.23
N ILE A 370 18.24 -12.73 8.22
CA ILE A 370 17.62 -12.19 9.43
C ILE A 370 16.11 -12.20 9.28
N ILE A 371 15.43 -12.49 10.38
CA ILE A 371 13.97 -12.38 10.48
C ILE A 371 13.68 -10.93 10.89
N ILE A 372 13.04 -10.16 10.01
CA ILE A 372 12.53 -8.82 10.29
C ILE A 372 11.12 -8.97 10.78
N ARG A 373 10.89 -8.62 12.04
CA ARG A 373 9.57 -8.62 12.66
C ARG A 373 8.94 -7.23 12.52
N PRO A 374 7.61 -7.13 12.50
CA PRO A 374 6.88 -5.86 12.40
C PRO A 374 7.22 -4.83 13.48
N LYS A 375 7.68 -5.33 14.63
CA LYS A 375 8.05 -4.52 15.81
C LYS A 375 9.56 -4.37 15.96
N ASP A 376 10.36 -4.96 15.07
CA ASP A 376 11.80 -4.76 15.11
C ASP A 376 12.09 -3.30 14.80
N LYS A 377 13.04 -2.74 15.54
CA LYS A 377 13.51 -1.39 15.25
C LYS A 377 14.15 -1.41 13.87
N PRO A 378 14.00 -0.34 13.07
CA PRO A 378 14.64 -0.25 11.75
C PRO A 378 16.18 -0.33 11.81
N TRP A 379 16.80 -0.27 13.00
CA TRP A 379 18.24 -0.40 13.28
C TRP A 379 18.54 -1.37 14.42
#